data_AF-A0A337SAA8-F1
#
_entry.id   AF-A0A337SAA8-F1
#
_cell.length_a   1.000
_cell.length_b   1.000
_cell.length_c   1.000
_cell.angle_alpha   90.00
_cell.angle_beta   90.00
_cell.angle_gamma   90.00
#
_symmetry.space_group_name_H-M   'P 1'
#
loop_
_entity.id
_entity.type
_entity.pdbx_description
1 polymer ?
#
loop_
_entity_poly.entity_id
_entity_poly.type
_entity_poly.pdbx_seq_one_letter_code
_entity_poly.pdbx_strand_id
1 'polypeptide(L)'
;MEVGEEPQEAASEPGVWGLGGFEGLLLTGEVQHRSSRQMGAVLRTPRAGALSLPYVARVIISATYCACARIEAFSPRGALLGLLVCGEPRTPVSVPQDEGKTDYYARKRLVIQDKNKYNTPKYRMIVRVTNRDIICQIAYARIEGDMIVCAAYAHELPKYGVKVGLTNYAAAYCTGLLLARRLLNRFGMDKIYEGQVEVTGDEYNVESIDGQPGAFTCYLDAGLARTTTGNKVFGALKGAVDGGLSIPHSTKRFPGYDSESKEFNAEVHRKHIMGQNVADYMRYLMEEDEDAYKKQFSQYIKNNVTPDMMEEMYKKAHAAIRENPVYEKKPKKEVKKKRWNRPKMSLAQKKDRVAQKKASFLRAQERAAES
;
A
#
# COMPACT_ATOMS: atom_id res chain seq x y z
N MET A 1 51.35 29.18 34.59
CA MET A 1 52.30 28.54 35.51
C MET A 1 51.45 27.98 36.63
N GLU A 2 51.41 26.73 37.02
CA GLU A 2 52.01 25.42 36.68
C GLU A 2 51.08 24.43 37.44
N VAL A 3 50.65 23.31 36.81
CA VAL A 3 51.01 21.91 37.19
C VAL A 3 50.49 21.48 38.58
N GLY A 4 49.56 20.52 38.65
CA GLY A 4 49.81 19.16 39.18
C GLY A 4 49.34 19.06 40.64
N GLU A 5 48.92 17.97 41.27
CA GLU A 5 48.93 16.51 41.04
C GLU A 5 47.85 15.88 41.96
N GLU A 6 47.48 14.63 41.67
CA GLU A 6 46.70 13.73 42.54
C GLU A 6 47.45 13.37 43.84
N PRO A 7 46.80 12.61 44.75
CA PRO A 7 47.34 11.26 44.94
C PRO A 7 46.28 10.13 45.02
N GLN A 8 46.73 8.96 44.52
CA GLN A 8 46.26 7.58 44.76
C GLN A 8 46.42 7.23 46.27
N GLU A 9 45.87 6.20 46.92
CA GLU A 9 45.58 4.79 46.60
C GLU A 9 44.93 4.16 47.86
N ALA A 10 44.07 3.14 47.74
CA ALA A 10 44.01 1.99 48.67
C ALA A 10 42.88 1.01 48.28
N ALA A 11 43.27 -0.20 47.90
CA ALA A 11 42.43 -1.37 47.69
C ALA A 11 42.48 -2.29 48.92
N SER A 12 41.35 -2.93 49.29
CA SER A 12 41.34 -4.21 50.02
C SER A 12 40.01 -4.97 49.87
N GLU A 13 40.14 -6.09 49.16
CA GLU A 13 39.38 -7.34 48.95
C GLU A 13 38.31 -7.90 49.96
N PRO A 14 37.62 -9.03 49.60
CA PRO A 14 36.19 -9.28 49.85
C PRO A 14 35.86 -10.26 51.00
N GLY A 15 34.61 -10.23 51.47
CA GLY A 15 34.08 -11.14 52.49
C GLY A 15 33.09 -12.19 51.95
N VAL A 16 33.42 -13.46 52.20
CA VAL A 16 32.68 -14.70 51.88
C VAL A 16 31.83 -15.14 53.07
N TRP A 17 30.53 -15.44 52.89
CA TRP A 17 29.68 -16.36 53.68
C TRP A 17 28.47 -16.74 52.80
N GLY A 18 27.93 -17.96 52.68
CA GLY A 18 28.08 -19.27 53.30
C GLY A 18 26.93 -20.15 52.79
N LEU A 19 27.17 -21.45 52.62
CA LEU A 19 26.27 -22.48 52.08
C LEU A 19 25.23 -22.97 53.12
N GLY A 20 24.04 -23.39 52.67
CA GLY A 20 23.28 -24.47 53.35
C GLY A 20 21.73 -24.45 53.29
N GLY A 21 21.14 -25.52 52.72
CA GLY A 21 19.79 -26.09 53.00
C GLY A 21 18.57 -25.37 52.38
N PHE A 22 17.77 -25.86 51.41
CA PHE A 22 17.18 -27.18 51.07
C PHE A 22 15.98 -27.64 51.92
N GLU A 23 14.80 -27.09 51.62
CA GLU A 23 13.44 -27.68 51.73
C GLU A 23 12.64 -26.98 50.61
N GLY A 24 11.88 -27.60 49.69
CA GLY A 24 11.11 -28.83 49.74
C GLY A 24 9.63 -28.50 49.53
N LEU A 25 9.20 -28.13 48.31
CA LEU A 25 7.76 -28.07 47.98
C LEU A 25 7.49 -28.60 46.56
N LEU A 26 7.06 -29.85 46.52
CA LEU A 26 6.44 -30.52 45.38
C LEU A 26 5.05 -29.91 45.14
N LEU A 27 4.85 -29.28 43.97
CA LEU A 27 3.52 -29.07 43.41
C LEU A 27 3.48 -29.70 42.02
N THR A 28 2.87 -30.88 41.99
CA THR A 28 2.40 -31.59 40.80
C THR A 28 1.34 -30.76 40.09
N GLY A 29 1.65 -30.32 38.86
CA GLY A 29 0.71 -29.67 37.96
C GLY A 29 0.68 -30.39 36.62
N GLU A 30 -0.32 -31.24 36.44
CA GLU A 30 -0.63 -31.98 35.22
C GLU A 30 -0.83 -31.02 34.02
N VAL A 31 -0.04 -31.19 32.96
CA VAL A 31 -0.32 -30.56 31.66
C VAL A 31 -1.27 -31.48 30.89
N GLN A 32 -2.56 -31.17 30.98
CA GLN A 32 -3.63 -31.84 30.26
C GLN A 32 -3.50 -31.65 28.74
N HIS A 33 -3.32 -32.78 28.05
CA HIS A 33 -3.63 -32.96 26.65
C HIS A 33 -5.16 -32.87 26.43
N ARG A 34 -5.64 -31.88 25.67
CA ARG A 34 -6.93 -31.91 24.95
C ARG A 34 -6.79 -31.06 23.68
N SER A 35 -6.66 -31.70 22.52
CA SER A 35 -7.75 -32.22 21.66
C SER A 35 -7.93 -31.28 20.46
N SER A 36 -7.46 -31.78 19.33
CA SER A 36 -7.80 -31.38 17.97
C SER A 36 -9.26 -30.94 17.81
N ARG A 37 -9.47 -29.66 17.50
CA ARG A 37 -10.72 -29.20 16.88
C ARG A 37 -10.55 -29.21 15.37
N GLN A 38 -11.24 -30.18 14.76
CA GLN A 38 -11.62 -30.20 13.35
C GLN A 38 -12.36 -28.90 13.02
N MET A 39 -11.96 -28.21 11.95
CA MET A 39 -12.86 -27.30 11.24
C MET A 39 -13.26 -27.97 9.93
N GLY A 40 -14.54 -28.35 9.88
CA GLY A 40 -15.19 -28.91 8.71
C GLY A 40 -15.39 -27.83 7.64
N ALA A 41 -15.01 -28.17 6.41
CA ALA A 41 -15.41 -27.44 5.22
C ALA A 41 -16.80 -27.93 4.80
N VAL A 42 -17.78 -27.03 4.85
CA VAL A 42 -19.14 -27.24 4.33
C VAL A 42 -19.09 -27.03 2.81
N LEU A 43 -19.16 -28.11 2.03
CA LEU A 43 -19.39 -28.05 0.60
C LEU A 43 -20.86 -28.35 0.32
N ARG A 44 -21.53 -27.40 -0.36
CA ARG A 44 -22.89 -27.54 -0.89
C ARG A 44 -22.90 -28.57 -2.03
N THR A 45 -23.76 -29.58 -1.92
CA THR A 45 -24.14 -30.49 -3.00
C THR A 45 -25.24 -29.88 -3.88
N PRO A 46 -25.28 -30.21 -5.18
CA PRO A 46 -26.53 -30.48 -5.86
C PRO A 46 -26.66 -31.96 -6.24
N ARG A 47 -27.92 -32.37 -6.35
CA ARG A 47 -28.46 -33.73 -6.38
C ARG A 47 -28.18 -34.51 -7.67
N ALA A 48 -27.92 -35.80 -7.46
CA ALA A 48 -28.45 -37.00 -8.12
C ALA A 48 -28.68 -37.02 -9.65
N GLY A 49 -27.97 -37.94 -10.30
CA GLY A 49 -28.35 -38.61 -11.54
C GLY A 49 -27.50 -39.87 -11.69
N ALA A 50 -28.09 -41.03 -11.43
CA ALA A 50 -27.44 -42.34 -11.44
C ALA A 50 -26.90 -42.74 -12.82
N LEU A 51 -25.81 -43.52 -12.86
CA LEU A 51 -25.70 -44.82 -13.54
C LEU A 51 -24.25 -45.35 -13.48
N SER A 52 -24.12 -46.48 -12.78
CA SER A 52 -23.19 -47.62 -12.90
C SER A 52 -21.93 -47.58 -13.79
N LEU A 53 -20.82 -47.98 -13.12
CA LEU A 53 -19.71 -48.86 -13.51
C LEU A 53 -18.47 -48.29 -14.26
N PRO A 54 -17.28 -48.88 -13.99
CA PRO A 54 -16.00 -48.17 -13.94
C PRO A 54 -15.13 -48.47 -15.16
N TYR A 55 -14.34 -47.51 -15.63
CA TYR A 55 -13.14 -47.83 -16.42
C TYR A 55 -12.14 -46.68 -16.36
N VAL A 56 -10.94 -47.03 -15.89
CA VAL A 56 -9.72 -46.21 -15.95
C VAL A 56 -9.42 -45.91 -17.42
N ALA A 57 -9.52 -44.64 -17.82
CA ALA A 57 -8.70 -43.97 -18.84
C ALA A 57 -9.43 -42.74 -19.42
N ARG A 58 -8.82 -41.55 -19.28
CA ARG A 58 -8.69 -40.51 -20.32
C ARG A 58 -8.09 -39.24 -19.71
N VAL A 59 -6.76 -39.20 -19.67
CA VAL A 59 -6.02 -37.93 -19.85
C VAL A 59 -5.40 -38.04 -21.24
N ILE A 60 -6.09 -37.44 -22.20
CA ILE A 60 -5.56 -37.22 -23.55
C ILE A 60 -4.57 -36.06 -23.42
N ILE A 61 -3.28 -36.40 -23.32
CA ILE A 61 -2.19 -35.45 -23.53
C ILE A 61 -2.10 -35.22 -25.03
N SER A 62 -2.48 -34.01 -25.45
CA SER A 62 -2.16 -33.46 -26.76
C SER A 62 -0.64 -33.37 -26.88
N ALA A 63 -0.03 -34.37 -27.49
CA ALA A 63 1.35 -34.39 -27.90
C ALA A 63 1.42 -34.05 -29.40
N THR A 64 1.48 -32.77 -29.74
CA THR A 64 1.95 -32.33 -31.05
C THR A 64 2.58 -30.95 -30.93
N TYR A 65 3.77 -30.82 -31.54
CA TYR A 65 4.65 -29.65 -31.64
C TYR A 65 5.62 -29.38 -30.48
N CYS A 66 6.61 -30.28 -30.37
CA CYS A 66 7.95 -29.87 -29.96
C CYS A 66 8.88 -30.05 -31.18
N ALA A 67 9.30 -28.94 -31.78
CA ALA A 67 10.27 -28.95 -32.87
C ALA A 67 11.65 -29.34 -32.34
N CYS A 68 11.97 -30.64 -32.37
CA CYS A 68 13.34 -31.14 -32.19
C CYS A 68 14.12 -30.90 -33.49
N ALA A 69 15.01 -29.91 -33.50
CA ALA A 69 16.07 -29.84 -34.50
C ALA A 69 17.04 -31.01 -34.26
N ARG A 70 17.04 -31.97 -35.19
CA ARG A 70 17.92 -33.15 -35.18
C ARG A 70 19.21 -32.75 -35.89
N ILE A 71 20.28 -32.50 -35.14
CA ILE A 71 21.64 -32.45 -35.71
C ILE A 71 22.20 -33.88 -35.61
N GLU A 72 22.18 -34.60 -36.73
CA GLU A 72 22.80 -35.92 -36.85
C GLU A 72 24.30 -35.74 -37.08
N ALA A 73 25.10 -35.97 -36.03
CA ALA A 73 26.53 -36.19 -36.17
C ALA A 73 26.81 -37.68 -35.92
N PHE A 74 27.21 -38.38 -36.99
CA PHE A 74 27.53 -39.80 -36.98
C PHE A 74 28.94 -40.00 -36.40
N SER A 75 29.06 -40.75 -35.31
CA SER A 75 30.35 -41.28 -34.82
C SER A 75 30.19 -42.76 -34.48
N PRO A 76 31.06 -43.66 -35.01
CA PRO A 76 30.90 -45.09 -34.83
C PRO A 76 31.63 -45.52 -33.56
N ARG A 77 30.93 -45.54 -32.42
CA ARG A 77 31.15 -46.43 -31.26
C ARG A 77 30.26 -45.99 -30.10
N GLY A 78 29.29 -46.86 -29.78
CA GLY A 78 28.90 -47.24 -28.41
C GLY A 78 28.37 -46.16 -27.45
N ALA A 79 27.14 -46.39 -26.97
CA ALA A 79 26.46 -45.76 -25.84
C ALA A 79 25.70 -44.45 -26.10
N LEU A 80 24.43 -44.59 -26.45
CA LEU A 80 23.41 -43.54 -26.34
C LEU A 80 22.97 -43.42 -24.87
N LEU A 81 23.64 -42.58 -24.08
CA LEU A 81 23.04 -42.00 -22.87
C LEU A 81 22.29 -40.73 -23.31
N GLY A 82 21.03 -40.89 -23.72
CA GLY A 82 20.16 -39.79 -24.08
C GLY A 82 19.74 -39.01 -22.84
N LEU A 83 20.58 -38.08 -22.38
CA LEU A 83 20.16 -37.05 -21.43
C LEU A 83 19.26 -36.06 -22.19
N LEU A 84 17.96 -36.31 -22.17
CA LEU A 84 16.94 -35.37 -22.63
C LEU A 84 16.98 -34.16 -21.67
N VAL A 85 17.78 -33.15 -22.03
CA VAL A 85 17.69 -31.83 -21.43
C VAL A 85 16.40 -31.21 -21.97
N CYS A 86 15.29 -31.44 -21.27
CA CYS A 86 14.09 -30.63 -21.44
C CYS A 86 14.49 -29.18 -21.16
N GLY A 87 14.61 -28.38 -22.23
CA GLY A 87 14.78 -26.94 -22.10
C GLY A 87 13.65 -26.38 -21.24
N GLU A 88 14.00 -25.59 -20.22
CA GLU A 88 13.03 -24.94 -19.35
C GLU A 88 11.99 -24.17 -20.20
N PRO A 89 10.69 -24.22 -19.84
CA PRO A 89 9.69 -23.44 -20.54
C PRO A 89 10.07 -21.96 -20.44
N ARG A 90 10.32 -21.34 -21.59
CA ARG A 90 10.60 -19.90 -21.69
C ARG A 90 9.30 -19.12 -21.50
N THR A 91 8.85 -18.99 -20.25
CA THR A 91 7.83 -18.01 -19.92
C THR A 91 8.50 -16.65 -19.79
N PRO A 92 8.19 -15.65 -20.64
CA PRO A 92 8.66 -14.29 -20.42
C PRO A 92 7.90 -13.73 -19.21
N VAL A 93 8.63 -13.44 -18.13
CA VAL A 93 8.07 -12.88 -16.90
C VAL A 93 8.59 -11.46 -16.70
N SER A 94 7.72 -10.47 -16.78
CA SER A 94 8.01 -9.08 -16.42
C SER A 94 7.65 -8.85 -14.95
N VAL A 95 8.67 -8.85 -14.07
CA VAL A 95 8.54 -8.88 -12.60
C VAL A 95 7.52 -7.88 -11.99
N PRO A 96 7.32 -6.64 -12.48
CA PRO A 96 6.33 -5.74 -11.87
C PRO A 96 4.89 -5.94 -12.38
N GLN A 97 4.69 -6.67 -13.48
CA GLN A 97 3.35 -6.94 -14.04
C GLN A 97 2.63 -8.05 -13.25
N ASP A 98 3.38 -9.00 -12.72
CA ASP A 98 2.84 -10.11 -11.91
C ASP A 98 2.23 -9.65 -10.58
N GLU A 99 2.72 -8.54 -10.03
CA GLU A 99 2.15 -7.95 -8.82
C GLU A 99 0.82 -7.22 -9.07
N GLY A 100 0.47 -6.96 -10.34
CA GLY A 100 -0.80 -6.33 -10.71
C GLY A 100 -0.97 -4.90 -10.19
N LYS A 101 0.12 -4.14 -9.99
CA LYS A 101 0.08 -2.78 -9.42
C LYS A 101 0.06 -1.66 -10.46
N THR A 102 0.55 -1.93 -11.65
CA THR A 102 0.76 -0.90 -12.68
C THR A 102 0.25 -1.37 -14.03
N ASP A 103 -0.56 -0.53 -14.67
CA ASP A 103 -0.83 -0.65 -16.10
C ASP A 103 0.27 0.06 -16.90
N TYR A 104 1.12 -0.72 -17.56
CA TYR A 104 2.20 -0.22 -18.40
C TYR A 104 1.71 0.51 -19.66
N TYR A 105 0.50 0.19 -20.15
CA TYR A 105 -0.08 0.83 -21.32
C TYR A 105 -0.46 2.28 -21.02
N ALA A 106 -1.14 2.52 -19.89
CA ALA A 106 -1.39 3.87 -19.39
C ALA A 106 -0.09 4.60 -19.03
N ARG A 107 0.82 3.93 -18.30
CA ARG A 107 2.08 4.53 -17.85
C ARG A 107 2.94 5.02 -19.02
N LYS A 108 3.03 4.27 -20.12
CA LYS A 108 3.78 4.67 -21.33
C LYS A 108 3.36 6.06 -21.82
N ARG A 109 2.06 6.37 -21.84
CA ARG A 109 1.53 7.66 -22.33
C ARG A 109 1.69 8.79 -21.32
N LEU A 110 1.53 8.47 -20.05
CA LEU A 110 1.64 9.46 -18.96
C LEU A 110 3.07 9.93 -18.75
N VAL A 111 4.05 9.02 -18.88
CA VAL A 111 5.44 9.28 -18.50
C VAL A 111 6.29 9.82 -19.64
N ILE A 112 6.08 9.33 -20.87
CA ILE A 112 6.92 9.74 -22.00
C ILE A 112 6.69 11.23 -22.28
N GLN A 113 7.82 11.94 -22.37
CA GLN A 113 7.88 13.35 -22.76
C GLN A 113 8.17 13.46 -24.25
N ASP A 114 7.74 14.55 -24.86
CA ASP A 114 8.10 14.89 -26.23
C ASP A 114 9.63 15.05 -26.34
N LYS A 115 10.23 14.46 -27.38
CA LYS A 115 11.69 14.43 -27.54
C LYS A 115 12.31 15.82 -27.74
N ASN A 116 11.53 16.78 -28.23
CA ASN A 116 11.96 18.17 -28.39
C ASN A 116 12.11 18.92 -27.05
N LYS A 117 11.51 18.41 -25.96
CA LYS A 117 11.57 19.03 -24.62
C LYS A 117 12.72 18.47 -23.77
N TYR A 118 13.62 17.67 -24.35
CA TYR A 118 14.85 17.15 -23.74
C TYR A 118 14.74 16.81 -22.24
N ASN A 119 15.30 17.66 -21.38
CA ASN A 119 15.41 17.42 -19.94
C ASN A 119 14.22 17.92 -19.12
N THR A 120 13.21 18.54 -19.74
CA THR A 120 12.04 19.06 -19.03
C THR A 120 11.21 17.90 -18.47
N PRO A 121 11.08 17.80 -17.14
CA PRO A 121 10.35 16.70 -16.51
C PRO A 121 8.85 16.82 -16.79
N LYS A 122 8.23 15.66 -17.05
CA LYS A 122 6.77 15.54 -17.10
C LYS A 122 6.25 15.14 -15.73
N TYR A 123 5.65 16.09 -15.02
CA TYR A 123 5.13 15.88 -13.68
C TYR A 123 3.78 15.16 -13.70
N ARG A 124 3.63 14.18 -12.82
CA ARG A 124 2.37 13.48 -12.59
C ARG A 124 2.01 13.45 -11.12
N MET A 125 0.74 13.66 -10.85
CA MET A 125 0.10 13.53 -9.55
C MET A 125 -0.40 12.10 -9.44
N ILE A 126 0.34 11.29 -8.70
CA ILE A 126 -0.01 9.91 -8.39
C ILE A 126 -0.96 9.93 -7.21
N VAL A 127 -2.18 9.46 -7.43
CA VAL A 127 -3.18 9.31 -6.37
C VAL A 127 -3.46 7.82 -6.18
N ARG A 128 -3.26 7.33 -4.96
CA ARG A 128 -3.55 5.93 -4.59
C ARG A 128 -4.37 5.91 -3.32
N VAL A 129 -5.57 5.36 -3.44
CA VAL A 129 -6.46 5.15 -2.29
C VAL A 129 -6.27 3.72 -1.81
N THR A 130 -5.84 3.58 -0.56
CA THR A 130 -5.77 2.29 0.14
C THR A 130 -6.97 2.14 1.08
N ASN A 131 -7.09 1.00 1.74
CA ASN A 131 -8.23 0.74 2.64
C ASN A 131 -8.32 1.71 3.83
N ARG A 132 -7.18 2.24 4.31
CA ARG A 132 -7.13 3.08 5.52
C ARG A 132 -6.34 4.37 5.35
N ASP A 133 -5.77 4.61 4.18
CA ASP A 133 -4.96 5.81 3.91
C ASP A 133 -5.14 6.25 2.45
N ILE A 134 -4.90 7.54 2.21
CA ILE A 134 -4.86 8.14 0.88
C ILE A 134 -3.44 8.67 0.68
N ILE A 135 -2.84 8.28 -0.43
CA ILE A 135 -1.48 8.65 -0.78
C ILE A 135 -1.55 9.53 -2.02
N CYS A 136 -1.07 10.76 -1.89
CA CYS A 136 -0.90 11.69 -3.00
C CYS A 136 0.59 12.00 -3.15
N GLN A 137 1.12 11.91 -4.36
CA GLN A 137 2.53 12.16 -4.64
C GLN A 137 2.67 12.90 -5.97
N ILE A 138 3.69 13.75 -6.07
CA ILE A 138 4.08 14.35 -7.36
C ILE A 138 5.43 13.77 -7.73
N ALA A 139 5.48 13.13 -8.89
CA ALA A 139 6.67 12.46 -9.38
C ALA A 139 6.92 12.77 -10.85
N TYR A 140 8.17 12.63 -11.26
CA TYR A 140 8.58 12.59 -12.66
C TYR A 140 9.51 11.39 -12.86
N ALA A 141 9.61 10.88 -14.08
CA ALA A 141 10.44 9.71 -14.35
C ALA A 141 11.87 10.10 -14.71
N ARG A 142 12.83 9.29 -14.24
CA ARG A 142 14.21 9.22 -14.70
C ARG A 142 14.54 7.76 -15.06
N ILE A 143 15.71 7.53 -15.65
CA ILE A 143 16.14 6.19 -16.09
C ILE A 143 16.31 5.25 -14.89
N GLU A 144 16.84 5.76 -13.78
CA GLU A 144 17.04 5.00 -12.53
C GLU A 144 15.70 4.64 -11.84
N GLY A 145 14.67 5.45 -12.06
CA GLY A 145 13.39 5.32 -11.40
C GLY A 145 12.63 6.64 -11.30
N ASP A 146 11.51 6.60 -10.59
CA ASP A 146 10.67 7.78 -10.39
C ASP A 146 11.22 8.64 -9.25
N MET A 147 11.43 9.92 -9.53
CA MET A 147 11.84 10.91 -8.54
C MET A 147 10.60 11.57 -7.95
N ILE A 148 10.38 11.37 -6.65
CA ILE A 148 9.26 11.98 -5.92
C ILE A 148 9.68 13.36 -5.46
N VAL A 149 8.95 14.38 -5.92
CA VAL A 149 9.13 15.77 -5.47
C VAL A 149 8.47 15.91 -4.10
N CYS A 150 7.15 15.79 -4.02
CA CYS A 150 6.41 15.93 -2.77
C CYS A 150 5.45 14.76 -2.57
N ALA A 151 5.12 14.50 -1.31
CA ALA A 151 4.16 13.51 -0.90
C ALA A 151 3.26 14.10 0.19
N ALA A 152 2.01 13.68 0.21
CA ALA A 152 1.02 13.97 1.24
C ALA A 152 0.22 12.70 1.53
N TYR A 153 -0.14 12.52 2.80
CA TYR A 153 -0.81 11.32 3.29
C TYR A 153 -2.00 11.68 4.17
N ALA A 154 -3.04 10.84 4.17
CA ALA A 154 -4.21 11.09 5.01
C ALA A 154 -3.91 10.90 6.50
N HIS A 155 -2.96 10.03 6.86
CA HIS A 155 -2.53 9.89 8.26
C HIS A 155 -1.82 11.13 8.85
N GLU A 156 -1.51 12.15 8.03
CA GLU A 156 -1.02 13.45 8.50
C GLU A 156 -2.15 14.42 8.84
N LEU A 157 -3.36 14.22 8.29
CA LEU A 157 -4.54 15.06 8.50
C LEU A 157 -4.98 15.26 9.96
N PRO A 158 -4.76 14.29 10.89
CA PRO A 158 -5.07 14.53 12.30
C PRO A 158 -4.34 15.72 12.92
N LYS A 159 -3.19 16.13 12.38
CA LYS A 159 -2.48 17.35 12.80
C LYS A 159 -3.25 18.63 12.47
N TYR A 160 -4.08 18.57 11.44
CA TYR A 160 -4.86 19.70 10.92
C TYR A 160 -6.33 19.67 11.40
N GLY A 161 -6.66 18.83 12.39
CA GLY A 161 -7.99 18.77 13.00
C GLY A 161 -8.87 17.60 12.55
N VAL A 162 -8.55 16.91 11.44
CA VAL A 162 -9.33 15.75 10.96
C VAL A 162 -8.81 14.46 11.59
N LYS A 163 -9.37 14.09 12.74
CA LYS A 163 -8.93 12.91 13.51
C LYS A 163 -9.45 11.58 12.96
N VAL A 164 -10.63 11.57 12.34
CA VAL A 164 -11.34 10.38 11.86
C VAL A 164 -11.77 10.53 10.41
N GLY A 165 -12.13 9.42 9.76
CA GLY A 165 -12.65 9.46 8.38
C GLY A 165 -11.58 9.69 7.31
N LEU A 166 -10.35 9.21 7.50
CA LEU A 166 -9.19 9.51 6.65
C LEU A 166 -9.29 9.02 5.18
N THR A 167 -10.30 8.23 4.83
CA THR A 167 -10.46 7.65 3.49
C THR A 167 -11.74 8.06 2.77
N ASN A 168 -12.44 9.08 3.27
CA ASN A 168 -13.62 9.64 2.61
C ASN A 168 -13.24 10.63 1.48
N TYR A 169 -14.24 11.16 0.77
CA TYR A 169 -14.02 12.12 -0.32
C TYR A 169 -13.43 13.44 0.20
N ALA A 170 -13.93 13.94 1.33
CA ALA A 170 -13.44 15.15 2.00
C ALA A 170 -11.95 15.05 2.41
N ALA A 171 -11.52 13.92 2.96
CA ALA A 171 -10.12 13.66 3.27
C ALA A 171 -9.26 13.57 2.00
N ALA A 172 -9.78 12.97 0.92
CA ALA A 172 -9.09 12.97 -0.36
C ALA A 172 -8.84 14.40 -0.85
N TYR A 173 -9.85 15.26 -0.79
CA TYR A 173 -9.75 16.68 -1.10
C TYR A 173 -8.70 17.38 -0.21
N CYS A 174 -8.76 17.19 1.11
CA CYS A 174 -7.77 17.73 2.04
C CYS A 174 -6.33 17.28 1.71
N THR A 175 -6.13 15.99 1.36
CA THR A 175 -4.80 15.49 0.99
C THR A 175 -4.29 16.09 -0.31
N GLY A 176 -5.17 16.33 -1.29
CA GLY A 176 -4.84 17.02 -2.53
C GLY A 176 -4.44 18.47 -2.29
N LEU A 177 -5.20 19.19 -1.46
CA LEU A 177 -4.91 20.56 -1.05
C LEU A 177 -3.57 20.66 -0.32
N LEU A 178 -3.31 19.74 0.61
CA LEU A 178 -2.05 19.66 1.35
C LEU A 178 -0.86 19.41 0.41
N LEU A 179 -1.01 18.53 -0.58
CA LEU A 179 0.02 18.28 -1.59
C LEU A 179 0.36 19.53 -2.40
N ALA A 180 -0.67 20.25 -2.87
CA ALA A 180 -0.51 21.45 -3.67
C ALA A 180 0.19 22.57 -2.90
N ARG A 181 -0.29 22.91 -1.70
CA ARG A 181 0.33 23.95 -0.86
C ARG A 181 1.76 23.59 -0.45
N ARG A 182 2.04 22.30 -0.19
CA ARG A 182 3.40 21.83 0.12
C ARG A 182 4.33 21.91 -1.08
N LEU A 183 3.83 21.67 -2.29
CA LEU A 183 4.61 21.83 -3.52
C LEU A 183 4.93 23.31 -3.78
N LEU A 184 3.93 24.18 -3.72
CA LEU A 184 4.09 25.61 -3.99
C LEU A 184 5.01 26.29 -2.97
N ASN A 185 4.88 25.95 -1.68
CA ASN A 185 5.78 26.44 -0.64
C ASN A 185 7.24 26.00 -0.89
N ARG A 186 7.46 24.75 -1.33
CA ARG A 186 8.80 24.26 -1.67
C ARG A 186 9.44 24.99 -2.86
N PHE A 187 8.63 25.38 -3.84
CA PHE A 187 9.11 26.13 -5.00
C PHE A 187 9.06 27.66 -4.81
N GLY A 188 8.54 28.17 -3.69
CA GLY A 188 8.44 29.60 -3.40
C GLY A 188 7.39 30.35 -4.24
N MET A 189 6.34 29.66 -4.70
CA MET A 189 5.25 30.22 -5.54
C MET A 189 3.91 30.26 -4.79
N ASP A 190 3.95 30.16 -3.47
CA ASP A 190 2.81 30.06 -2.56
C ASP A 190 1.95 31.33 -2.48
N LYS A 191 2.59 32.50 -2.63
CA LYS A 191 1.94 33.82 -2.64
C LYS A 191 1.34 34.19 -3.99
N ILE A 192 1.86 33.62 -5.07
CA ILE A 192 1.43 33.92 -6.44
C ILE A 192 0.15 33.15 -6.75
N TYR A 193 0.18 31.84 -6.48
CA TYR A 193 -0.92 30.94 -6.76
C TYR A 193 -1.56 30.48 -5.45
N GLU A 194 -2.42 31.34 -4.88
CA GLU A 194 -3.18 31.02 -3.66
C GLU A 194 -4.31 30.00 -3.94
N GLY A 195 -4.78 29.97 -5.18
CA GLY A 195 -5.90 29.13 -5.61
C GLY A 195 -7.25 29.67 -5.11
N GLN A 196 -8.22 28.79 -4.94
CA GLN A 196 -9.57 29.18 -4.56
C GLN A 196 -9.74 29.15 -3.04
N VAL A 197 -9.81 30.32 -2.38
CA VAL A 197 -9.89 30.40 -0.91
C VAL A 197 -11.18 29.77 -0.37
N GLU A 198 -12.31 30.10 -0.97
CA GLU A 198 -13.63 29.59 -0.57
C GLU A 198 -14.09 28.48 -1.49
N VAL A 199 -14.37 27.31 -0.93
CA VAL A 199 -14.75 26.12 -1.70
C VAL A 199 -16.19 26.26 -2.19
N THR A 200 -16.38 26.63 -3.46
CA THR A 200 -17.72 26.69 -4.10
C THR A 200 -18.12 25.36 -4.72
N GLY A 201 -17.16 24.54 -5.17
CA GLY A 201 -17.40 23.26 -5.84
C GLY A 201 -17.47 23.35 -7.37
N ASP A 202 -17.38 24.57 -7.92
CA ASP A 202 -17.42 24.84 -9.35
C ASP A 202 -16.15 24.41 -10.09
N GLU A 203 -16.20 24.45 -11.43
CA GLU A 203 -15.02 24.32 -12.27
C GLU A 203 -14.07 25.50 -12.02
N TYR A 204 -12.84 25.18 -11.66
CA TYR A 204 -11.79 26.17 -11.43
C TYR A 204 -10.52 25.65 -12.07
N ASN A 205 -9.89 26.48 -12.90
CA ASN A 205 -8.60 26.17 -13.51
C ASN A 205 -7.68 27.37 -13.27
N VAL A 206 -6.48 27.10 -12.75
CA VAL A 206 -5.50 28.15 -12.50
C VAL A 206 -4.86 28.56 -13.81
N GLU A 207 -4.99 29.82 -14.16
CA GLU A 207 -4.33 30.43 -15.31
C GLU A 207 -2.95 30.98 -14.92
N SER A 208 -2.06 31.08 -15.90
CA SER A 208 -0.73 31.66 -15.70
C SER A 208 -0.85 33.18 -15.68
N ILE A 209 -0.10 33.85 -14.82
CA ILE A 209 -0.09 35.32 -14.72
C ILE A 209 1.09 35.81 -15.55
N ASP A 210 0.85 36.79 -16.43
CA ASP A 210 1.89 37.37 -17.26
C ASP A 210 2.96 38.08 -16.40
N GLY A 211 4.23 37.80 -16.69
CA GLY A 211 5.37 38.38 -15.97
C GLY A 211 5.78 37.65 -14.68
N GLN A 212 5.04 36.60 -14.27
CA GLN A 212 5.39 35.74 -13.14
C GLN A 212 5.74 34.31 -13.60
N PRO A 213 6.40 33.49 -12.77
CA PRO A 213 6.60 32.07 -13.09
C PRO A 213 5.27 31.40 -13.36
N GLY A 214 5.17 30.67 -14.47
CA GLY A 214 3.92 30.00 -14.85
C GLY A 214 3.44 28.98 -13.83
N ALA A 215 2.12 28.73 -13.81
CA ALA A 215 1.50 27.80 -12.89
C ALA A 215 2.09 26.39 -13.04
N PHE A 216 2.23 25.67 -11.94
CA PHE A 216 2.81 24.33 -11.96
C PHE A 216 1.88 23.36 -12.68
N THR A 217 2.30 22.88 -13.85
CA THR A 217 1.53 21.95 -14.67
C THR A 217 1.78 20.51 -14.23
N CYS A 218 0.69 19.77 -13.97
CA CYS A 218 0.75 18.40 -13.52
C CYS A 218 -0.37 17.55 -14.12
N TYR A 219 -0.10 16.28 -14.40
CA TYR A 219 -1.10 15.35 -14.95
C TYR A 219 -1.56 14.33 -13.92
N LEU A 220 -2.84 13.94 -13.94
CA LEU A 220 -3.35 12.92 -13.02
C LEU A 220 -2.90 11.51 -13.44
N ASP A 221 -2.40 10.74 -12.48
CA ASP A 221 -2.17 9.29 -12.59
C ASP A 221 -3.11 8.56 -11.61
N ALA A 222 -4.22 8.04 -12.15
CA ALA A 222 -5.19 7.22 -11.41
C ALA A 222 -4.75 5.75 -11.24
N GLY A 223 -3.71 5.32 -11.96
CA GLY A 223 -3.23 3.93 -11.97
C GLY A 223 -4.30 2.97 -12.47
N LEU A 224 -4.60 1.95 -11.65
CA LEU A 224 -5.59 0.91 -11.96
C LEU A 224 -7.00 1.24 -11.45
N ALA A 225 -7.18 2.38 -10.78
CA ALA A 225 -8.49 2.77 -10.28
C ALA A 225 -9.44 3.05 -11.45
N ARG A 226 -10.63 2.44 -11.43
CA ARG A 226 -11.67 2.71 -12.42
C ARG A 226 -12.16 4.15 -12.26
N THR A 227 -12.06 4.94 -13.32
CA THR A 227 -12.44 6.36 -13.35
C THR A 227 -13.95 6.55 -13.55
N THR A 228 -14.76 6.06 -12.61
CA THR A 228 -16.20 6.37 -12.55
C THR A 228 -16.46 7.76 -11.99
N THR A 229 -17.68 8.28 -12.20
CA THR A 229 -18.13 9.53 -11.58
C THR A 229 -18.14 9.39 -10.07
N GLY A 230 -17.73 10.45 -9.35
CA GLY A 230 -17.68 10.46 -7.88
C GLY A 230 -16.54 9.66 -7.25
N ASN A 231 -15.56 9.20 -8.03
CA ASN A 231 -14.39 8.51 -7.45
C ASN A 231 -13.54 9.49 -6.61
N LYS A 232 -13.09 9.04 -5.44
CA LYS A 232 -12.24 9.79 -4.49
C LYS A 232 -10.91 10.27 -5.09
N VAL A 233 -10.42 9.60 -6.13
CA VAL A 233 -9.24 10.05 -6.90
C VAL A 233 -9.46 11.47 -7.45
N PHE A 234 -10.67 11.78 -7.90
CA PHE A 234 -11.02 13.11 -8.39
C PHE A 234 -11.22 14.12 -7.27
N GLY A 235 -11.59 13.69 -6.05
CA GLY A 235 -11.58 14.55 -4.87
C GLY A 235 -10.18 15.09 -4.56
N ALA A 236 -9.15 14.23 -4.62
CA ALA A 236 -7.76 14.66 -4.49
C ALA A 236 -7.33 15.58 -5.63
N LEU A 237 -7.75 15.30 -6.88
CA LEU A 237 -7.50 16.19 -8.02
C LEU A 237 -8.09 17.59 -7.76
N LYS A 238 -9.35 17.67 -7.34
CA LYS A 238 -10.02 18.96 -7.09
C LYS A 238 -9.33 19.73 -5.96
N GLY A 239 -8.94 19.05 -4.89
CA GLY A 239 -8.15 19.68 -3.82
C GLY A 239 -6.80 20.21 -4.29
N ALA A 240 -6.13 19.51 -5.22
CA ALA A 240 -4.87 19.95 -5.77
C ALA A 240 -5.02 21.16 -6.72
N VAL A 241 -6.10 21.18 -7.50
CA VAL A 241 -6.48 22.31 -8.37
C VAL A 241 -6.82 23.55 -7.56
N ASP A 242 -7.70 23.41 -6.56
CA ASP A 242 -8.09 24.52 -5.68
C ASP A 242 -6.92 25.01 -4.82
N GLY A 243 -5.89 24.17 -4.65
CA GLY A 243 -4.63 24.51 -3.98
C GLY A 243 -3.62 25.28 -4.84
N GLY A 244 -3.92 25.53 -6.11
CA GLY A 244 -3.09 26.35 -7.01
C GLY A 244 -2.32 25.58 -8.09
N LEU A 245 -2.56 24.27 -8.28
CA LEU A 245 -1.90 23.51 -9.36
C LEU A 245 -2.72 23.56 -10.66
N SER A 246 -2.03 23.67 -11.79
CA SER A 246 -2.65 23.58 -13.11
C SER A 246 -2.73 22.11 -13.53
N ILE A 247 -3.89 21.49 -13.33
CA ILE A 247 -4.18 20.11 -13.75
C ILE A 247 -5.32 20.15 -14.76
N PRO A 248 -5.09 19.73 -16.02
CA PRO A 248 -6.15 19.70 -17.01
C PRO A 248 -7.19 18.63 -16.65
N HIS A 249 -8.44 19.05 -16.49
CA HIS A 249 -9.54 18.16 -16.12
C HIS A 249 -10.87 18.65 -16.72
N SER A 250 -11.92 17.86 -16.53
CA SER A 250 -13.29 18.17 -16.93
C SER A 250 -14.23 17.82 -15.77
N THR A 251 -15.31 18.58 -15.62
CA THR A 251 -16.32 18.42 -14.56
C THR A 251 -17.10 17.10 -14.60
N LYS A 252 -17.06 16.38 -15.72
CA LYS A 252 -17.81 15.14 -15.94
C LYS A 252 -17.60 14.04 -14.90
N ARG A 253 -16.43 14.00 -14.24
CA ARG A 253 -16.07 12.91 -13.31
C ARG A 253 -16.29 13.26 -11.84
N PHE A 254 -16.68 14.49 -11.52
CA PHE A 254 -16.99 14.90 -10.16
C PHE A 254 -18.36 14.38 -9.71
N PRO A 255 -18.57 14.20 -8.39
CA PRO A 255 -19.91 13.94 -7.86
C PRO A 255 -20.80 15.16 -8.12
N GLY A 256 -22.06 14.93 -8.51
CA GLY A 256 -22.98 15.99 -8.93
C GLY A 256 -23.09 16.19 -10.44
N TYR A 257 -22.29 15.48 -11.24
CA TYR A 257 -22.53 15.38 -12.68
C TYR A 257 -23.59 14.33 -12.97
N ASP A 258 -24.67 14.73 -13.62
CA ASP A 258 -25.70 13.81 -14.09
C ASP A 258 -25.43 13.40 -15.55
N SER A 259 -25.47 12.09 -15.82
CA SER A 259 -25.22 11.55 -17.14
C SER A 259 -26.37 11.77 -18.12
N GLU A 260 -27.59 11.93 -17.62
CA GLU A 260 -28.80 12.08 -18.44
C GLU A 260 -28.95 13.51 -18.92
N SER A 261 -28.99 14.47 -17.98
CA SER A 261 -29.05 15.90 -18.29
C SER A 261 -27.74 16.47 -18.85
N LYS A 262 -26.59 15.81 -18.58
CA LYS A 262 -25.23 16.32 -18.86
C LYS A 262 -24.90 17.63 -18.14
N GLU A 263 -25.67 17.95 -17.11
CA GLU A 263 -25.48 19.14 -16.28
C GLU A 263 -24.66 18.81 -15.04
N PHE A 264 -23.91 19.80 -14.56
CA PHE A 264 -23.08 19.69 -13.37
C PHE A 264 -23.66 20.54 -12.25
N ASN A 265 -24.05 19.89 -11.15
CA ASN A 265 -24.51 20.57 -9.95
C ASN A 265 -23.35 20.78 -8.97
N ALA A 266 -22.87 22.02 -8.90
CA ALA A 266 -21.77 22.41 -8.02
C ALA A 266 -22.10 22.32 -6.53
N GLU A 267 -23.37 22.55 -6.16
CA GLU A 267 -23.80 22.43 -4.77
C GLU A 267 -23.61 21.00 -4.27
N VAL A 268 -24.05 20.01 -5.04
CA VAL A 268 -23.85 18.58 -4.69
C VAL A 268 -22.38 18.24 -4.56
N HIS A 269 -21.52 18.79 -5.43
CA HIS A 269 -20.07 18.59 -5.32
C HIS A 269 -19.53 19.20 -4.02
N ARG A 270 -19.94 20.41 -3.68
CA ARG A 270 -19.57 21.08 -2.43
C ARG A 270 -20.01 20.29 -1.20
N LYS A 271 -21.22 19.72 -1.19
CA LYS A 271 -21.70 18.84 -0.11
C LYS A 271 -20.78 17.64 0.10
N HIS A 272 -20.26 17.04 -0.98
CA HIS A 272 -19.30 15.93 -0.91
C HIS A 272 -17.92 16.36 -0.40
N ILE A 273 -17.46 17.56 -0.78
CA ILE A 273 -16.17 18.11 -0.29
C ILE A 273 -16.24 18.37 1.21
N MET A 274 -17.36 18.90 1.70
CA MET A 274 -17.57 19.19 3.12
C MET A 274 -18.01 17.96 3.94
N GLY A 275 -18.20 16.80 3.30
CA GLY A 275 -18.59 15.56 3.97
C GLY A 275 -20.03 15.53 4.48
N GLN A 276 -20.91 16.41 3.98
CA GLN A 276 -22.31 16.46 4.40
C GLN A 276 -23.04 15.14 4.11
N ASN A 277 -22.70 14.44 3.02
CA ASN A 277 -23.25 13.11 2.74
C ASN A 277 -22.95 12.07 3.83
N VAL A 278 -21.79 12.16 4.49
CA VAL A 278 -21.46 11.28 5.63
C VAL A 278 -22.26 11.72 6.87
N ALA A 279 -22.40 13.03 7.08
CA ALA A 279 -23.23 13.57 8.15
C ALA A 279 -24.72 13.19 8.00
N ASP A 280 -25.26 13.25 6.79
CA ASP A 280 -26.63 12.84 6.47
C ASP A 280 -26.84 11.35 6.73
N TYR A 281 -25.86 10.51 6.34
CA TYR A 281 -25.88 9.08 6.66
C TYR A 281 -25.80 8.83 8.18
N MET A 282 -25.05 9.65 8.93
CA MET A 282 -25.05 9.57 10.40
C MET A 282 -26.42 9.92 10.97
N ARG A 283 -27.10 10.98 10.50
CA ARG A 283 -28.45 11.35 10.94
C ARG A 283 -29.46 10.24 10.66
N TYR A 284 -29.46 9.73 9.43
CA TYR A 284 -30.33 8.63 9.03
C TYR A 284 -30.15 7.40 9.93
N LEU A 285 -28.91 7.00 10.24
CA LEU A 285 -28.65 5.86 11.13
C LEU A 285 -29.02 6.13 12.59
N MET A 286 -28.98 7.38 13.06
CA MET A 286 -29.41 7.72 14.41
C MET A 286 -30.93 7.61 14.58
N GLU A 287 -31.69 7.89 13.52
CA GLU A 287 -33.15 7.82 13.52
C GLU A 287 -33.67 6.39 13.34
N GLU A 288 -33.05 5.59 12.46
CA GLU A 288 -33.49 4.23 12.16
C GLU A 288 -32.95 3.19 13.14
N ASP A 289 -31.61 3.15 13.35
CA ASP A 289 -30.93 2.03 14.02
C ASP A 289 -29.68 2.47 14.82
N GLU A 290 -29.87 2.76 16.11
CA GLU A 290 -28.79 3.23 17.00
C GLU A 290 -27.65 2.20 17.17
N ASP A 291 -27.95 0.90 17.11
CA ASP A 291 -26.93 -0.15 17.23
C ASP A 291 -26.04 -0.23 15.97
N ALA A 292 -26.62 -0.05 14.79
CA ALA A 292 -25.87 0.06 13.54
C ALA A 292 -24.98 1.31 13.53
N TYR A 293 -25.51 2.42 14.06
CA TYR A 293 -24.75 3.66 14.26
C TYR A 293 -23.52 3.44 15.14
N LYS A 294 -23.69 2.84 16.33
CA LYS A 294 -22.58 2.54 17.25
C LYS A 294 -21.52 1.63 16.60
N LYS A 295 -21.94 0.65 15.80
CA LYS A 295 -21.03 -0.27 15.10
C LYS A 295 -20.20 0.45 14.03
N GLN A 296 -20.86 1.21 13.15
CA GLN A 296 -20.22 1.86 12.01
C GLN A 296 -19.37 3.08 12.43
N PHE A 297 -19.91 3.90 13.34
CA PHE A 297 -19.35 5.19 13.74
C PHE A 297 -18.70 5.17 15.13
N SER A 298 -18.32 4.00 15.65
CA SER A 298 -17.65 3.84 16.95
C SER A 298 -16.46 4.79 17.17
N GLN A 299 -15.66 5.06 16.14
CA GLN A 299 -14.52 5.99 16.24
C GLN A 299 -14.93 7.46 16.25
N TYR A 300 -16.06 7.82 15.64
CA TYR A 300 -16.60 9.18 15.69
C TYR A 300 -17.13 9.49 17.08
N ILE A 301 -17.85 8.55 17.69
CA ILE A 301 -18.33 8.64 19.07
C ILE A 301 -17.15 8.79 20.03
N LYS A 302 -16.09 7.98 19.88
CA LYS A 302 -14.87 8.08 20.71
C LYS A 302 -14.15 9.43 20.64
N ASN A 303 -14.26 10.13 19.50
CA ASN A 303 -13.62 11.42 19.28
C ASN A 303 -14.58 12.60 19.39
N ASN A 304 -15.83 12.37 19.84
CA ASN A 304 -16.89 13.37 20.02
C ASN A 304 -17.19 14.18 18.74
N VAL A 305 -17.21 13.52 17.59
CA VAL A 305 -17.55 14.17 16.31
C VAL A 305 -19.04 13.98 16.02
N THR A 306 -19.80 15.08 16.05
CA THR A 306 -21.22 15.10 15.69
C THR A 306 -21.42 15.41 14.20
N PRO A 307 -22.59 15.07 13.61
CA PRO A 307 -22.88 15.35 12.20
C PRO A 307 -22.80 16.85 11.85
N ASP A 308 -23.32 17.73 12.72
CA ASP A 308 -23.34 19.17 12.49
C ASP A 308 -21.94 19.81 12.51
N MET A 309 -21.04 19.29 13.36
CA MET A 309 -19.68 19.83 13.49
C MET A 309 -18.74 19.41 12.35
N MET A 310 -19.16 18.49 11.46
CA MET A 310 -18.31 17.92 10.42
C MET A 310 -17.88 18.94 9.38
N GLU A 311 -18.79 19.83 8.96
CA GLU A 311 -18.47 20.87 7.97
C GLU A 311 -17.46 21.88 8.52
N GLU A 312 -17.65 22.33 9.77
CA GLU A 312 -16.71 23.23 10.43
C GLU A 312 -15.33 22.60 10.61
N MET A 313 -15.29 21.30 10.92
CA MET A 313 -14.03 20.55 11.05
C MET A 313 -13.21 20.61 9.76
N TYR A 314 -13.85 20.39 8.60
CA TYR A 314 -13.15 20.45 7.30
C TYR A 314 -12.77 21.88 6.91
N LYS A 315 -13.61 22.88 7.17
CA LYS A 315 -13.26 24.30 6.97
C LYS A 315 -12.02 24.70 7.78
N LYS A 316 -11.98 24.35 9.06
CA LYS A 316 -10.82 24.57 9.95
C LYS A 316 -9.58 23.85 9.43
N ALA A 317 -9.74 22.62 8.94
CA ALA A 317 -8.64 21.87 8.34
C ALA A 317 -8.08 22.53 7.07
N HIS A 318 -8.93 23.06 6.19
CA HIS A 318 -8.48 23.78 5.00
C HIS A 318 -7.68 25.04 5.35
N ALA A 319 -8.14 25.82 6.34
CA ALA A 319 -7.40 26.97 6.84
C ALA A 319 -6.04 26.57 7.43
N ALA A 320 -6.01 25.57 8.32
CA ALA A 320 -4.78 25.08 8.94
C ALA A 320 -3.76 24.52 7.92
N ILE A 321 -4.24 23.86 6.87
CA ILE A 321 -3.38 23.35 5.78
C ILE A 321 -2.74 24.49 5.00
N ARG A 322 -3.45 25.59 4.78
CA ARG A 322 -2.90 26.77 4.09
C ARG A 322 -1.87 27.51 4.91
N GLU A 323 -2.10 27.62 6.21
CA GLU A 323 -1.16 28.25 7.14
C GLU A 323 0.15 27.46 7.23
N ASN A 324 0.07 26.12 7.43
CA ASN A 324 1.25 25.30 7.71
C ASN A 324 1.33 24.02 6.84
N PRO A 325 1.74 24.13 5.57
CA PRO A 325 1.85 22.98 4.66
C PRO A 325 3.15 22.16 4.84
N VAL A 326 4.08 22.63 5.67
CA VAL A 326 5.43 22.05 5.82
C VAL A 326 5.37 20.69 6.53
N TYR A 327 6.10 19.71 5.99
CA TYR A 327 6.21 18.38 6.58
C TYR A 327 7.45 18.25 7.46
N GLU A 328 7.22 18.09 8.76
CA GLU A 328 8.27 17.75 9.72
C GLU A 328 8.47 16.24 9.81
N LYS A 329 9.68 15.78 9.48
CA LYS A 329 10.07 14.37 9.60
C LYS A 329 10.20 14.00 11.08
N LYS A 330 9.56 12.90 11.47
CA LYS A 330 9.74 12.33 12.82
C LYS A 330 11.20 11.94 13.04
N PRO A 331 11.78 12.20 14.23
CA PRO A 331 13.14 11.79 14.54
C PRO A 331 13.28 10.27 14.47
N LYS A 332 14.42 9.80 13.96
CA LYS A 332 14.71 8.36 13.88
C LYS A 332 14.97 7.85 15.29
N LYS A 333 14.21 6.85 15.72
CA LYS A 333 14.44 6.16 17.01
C LYS A 333 15.59 5.18 16.86
N GLU A 334 16.52 5.20 17.81
CA GLU A 334 17.58 4.19 17.90
C GLU A 334 16.98 2.89 18.44
N VAL A 335 16.92 1.87 17.59
CA VAL A 335 16.34 0.57 17.93
C VAL A 335 17.38 -0.52 17.65
N LYS A 336 17.62 -1.40 18.64
CA LYS A 336 18.45 -2.60 18.47
C LYS A 336 17.80 -3.50 17.41
N LYS A 337 18.46 -3.70 16.26
CA LYS A 337 17.91 -4.46 15.13
C LYS A 337 17.89 -5.96 15.43
N LYS A 338 16.75 -6.49 15.85
CA LYS A 338 16.50 -7.94 15.95
C LYS A 338 16.11 -8.50 14.58
N ARG A 339 16.62 -9.68 14.24
CA ARG A 339 16.24 -10.41 13.03
C ARG A 339 14.97 -11.22 13.28
N TRP A 340 13.92 -10.94 12.50
CA TRP A 340 12.64 -11.67 12.56
C TRP A 340 12.54 -12.77 11.49
N ASN A 341 13.24 -12.62 10.38
CA ASN A 341 13.19 -13.55 9.26
C ASN A 341 14.27 -14.63 9.37
N ARG A 342 13.91 -15.87 9.03
CA ARG A 342 14.83 -16.99 9.02
C ARG A 342 16.03 -16.71 8.08
N PRO A 343 17.27 -17.01 8.51
CA PRO A 343 18.42 -16.91 7.63
C PRO A 343 18.33 -17.85 6.44
N LYS A 344 18.79 -17.36 5.29
CA LYS A 344 18.99 -18.22 4.11
C LYS A 344 20.02 -19.28 4.50
N MET A 345 19.64 -20.54 4.31
CA MET A 345 20.49 -21.68 4.63
C MET A 345 21.76 -21.66 3.78
N SER A 346 22.90 -21.96 4.40
CA SER A 346 24.17 -22.08 3.67
C SER A 346 24.14 -23.29 2.72
N LEU A 347 25.04 -23.31 1.74
CA LEU A 347 25.12 -24.42 0.80
C LEU A 347 25.47 -25.73 1.51
N ALA A 348 26.40 -25.71 2.46
CA ALA A 348 26.78 -26.87 3.27
C ALA A 348 25.56 -27.43 4.03
N GLN A 349 24.85 -26.56 4.77
CA GLN A 349 23.65 -26.94 5.50
C GLN A 349 22.56 -27.55 4.60
N LYS A 350 22.44 -27.09 3.34
CA LYS A 350 21.51 -27.71 2.37
C LYS A 350 21.97 -29.10 1.95
N LYS A 351 23.26 -29.29 1.65
CA LYS A 351 23.84 -30.59 1.27
C LYS A 351 23.72 -31.60 2.40
N ASP A 352 24.10 -31.19 3.60
CA ASP A 352 24.05 -32.06 4.80
C ASP A 352 22.61 -32.46 5.11
N ARG A 353 21.67 -31.52 4.99
CA ARG A 353 20.24 -31.82 5.15
C ARG A 353 19.74 -32.87 4.15
N VAL A 354 20.18 -32.80 2.89
CA VAL A 354 19.79 -33.80 1.88
C VAL A 354 20.40 -35.16 2.21
N ALA A 355 21.67 -35.21 2.59
CA ALA A 355 22.35 -36.43 2.99
C ALA A 355 21.69 -37.07 4.23
N GLN A 356 21.40 -36.27 5.26
CA GLN A 356 20.69 -36.71 6.45
C GLN A 356 19.30 -37.26 6.14
N LYS A 357 18.54 -36.61 5.25
CA LYS A 357 17.21 -37.10 4.82
C LYS A 357 17.29 -38.43 4.07
N LYS A 358 18.28 -38.60 3.19
CA LYS A 358 18.51 -39.89 2.49
C LYS A 358 18.85 -40.99 3.48
N ALA A 359 19.78 -40.73 4.40
CA ALA A 359 20.22 -41.69 5.41
C ALA A 359 19.11 -42.04 6.42
N SER A 360 18.24 -41.09 6.81
CA SER A 360 17.09 -41.39 7.66
C SER A 360 16.04 -42.23 6.94
N PHE A 361 15.86 -42.03 5.64
CA PHE A 361 14.89 -42.78 4.84
C PHE A 361 15.31 -44.24 4.66
N LEU A 362 16.58 -44.49 4.32
CA LEU A 362 17.11 -45.85 4.19
C LEU A 362 16.99 -46.64 5.51
N ARG A 363 17.38 -46.03 6.64
CA ARG A 363 17.22 -46.64 7.97
C ARG A 363 15.75 -46.95 8.32
N ALA A 364 14.80 -46.16 7.84
CA ALA A 364 13.38 -46.41 8.06
C ALA A 364 12.87 -47.59 7.21
N GLN A 365 13.37 -47.75 5.98
CA GLN A 365 13.03 -48.89 5.12
C GLN A 365 13.60 -50.20 5.67
N GLU A 366 14.85 -50.20 6.12
CA GLU A 366 15.48 -51.37 6.73
C GLU A 366 14.68 -51.86 7.95
N ARG A 367 14.32 -50.95 8.86
CA ARG A 367 13.49 -51.27 10.03
C ARG A 367 12.09 -51.76 9.69
N ALA A 368 11.49 -51.25 8.62
CA ALA A 368 10.18 -51.68 8.16
C ALA A 368 10.21 -53.02 7.41
N ALA A 369 11.38 -53.45 6.94
CA ALA A 369 11.58 -54.77 6.35
C ALA A 369 11.93 -55.83 7.41
N GLU A 370 12.49 -55.41 8.55
CA GLU A 370 12.77 -56.27 9.70
C GLU A 370 11.53 -56.53 10.59
N SER A 371 10.48 -55.70 10.47
CA SER A 371 9.17 -55.87 11.11
C SER A 371 8.17 -56.56 10.20
#